data_AF-F9ZW68-F1
#
_entry.id   AF-F9ZW68-F1
#
_cell.length_a   1.000
_cell.length_b   1.000
_cell.length_c   1.000
_cell.angle_alpha   90.00
_cell.angle_beta   90.00
_cell.angle_gamma   90.00
#
_symmetry.space_group_name_H-M   'P 1'
#
loop_
_entity.id
_entity.type
_entity.pdbx_description
1 polymer ?
#
loop_
_entity_poly.entity_id
_entity_poly.type
_entity_poly.pdbx_seq_one_letter_code
_entity_poly.pdbx_strand_id
1 'polypeptide(L)'
;MDTEAGTRHLNNLIEADKAAKMFRNPKYRFEVSSRLITPNIDPFDYLKYVFWYLEPEQIESVFGNTLYPSRFYGGRSFDLEHSLTDQHVRILNDNGKGVTLTLTGHHFSDAVYNSNRHFFEKFHKDGNAVVCTNDTLARRIKADFPRYTTKASLIKHLNTAEMVHAALELYDFAVIPMDKNDDDDFLNSLEEKHRVILFGNANCAYNCPARTCYAAISQANWEREKTSKCSKNWLPRPEIGHQFFDVDKFYAMGFRHFKLVPAPANHAVELLIKKSNSTPIESAAARASAAIYSFPKCGRTWLRFLLGHYLNLYFKLEIPVNLQTLFTLLPNNHAGLKGIEHYQFSHIPELPLIVSSHGTDRSIPGILLLRAIPDVVVSDYFQQQKLAGNTGTLSEFIANDRGSLTRYCHYLNTWAKNGNHKRHHVLTYEMLHLDTKSELSNILRRIGVPVADELVQQAVHLSSFEKMQEIEIAFGHAGLMPADGDKEMLKVRKGKVGGYADYLSQDEIDNLFSRANEILSEQTKRMLDENGIGTRAAQQTLNPYIAS
;
A
#
# COMPACT_ATOMS: atom_id res chain seq x y z
N MET A 1 -34.53 -17.74 -22.05
CA MET A 1 -33.54 -18.39 -22.95
C MET A 1 -32.37 -18.76 -22.08
N ASP A 2 -32.42 -20.00 -21.57
CA ASP A 2 -31.33 -20.62 -20.85
C ASP A 2 -30.16 -20.77 -21.82
N THR A 3 -29.14 -19.93 -21.65
CA THR A 3 -27.83 -20.23 -22.23
C THR A 3 -27.21 -21.29 -21.34
N GLU A 4 -27.16 -22.53 -21.83
CA GLU A 4 -26.31 -23.59 -21.32
C GLU A 4 -24.94 -23.00 -20.96
N ALA A 5 -24.68 -22.88 -19.66
CA ALA A 5 -23.33 -22.66 -19.18
C ALA A 5 -22.55 -23.93 -19.52
N GLY A 6 -21.94 -23.94 -20.71
CA GLY A 6 -21.20 -25.08 -21.24
C GLY A 6 -20.31 -25.68 -20.17
N THR A 7 -20.46 -26.99 -19.97
CA THR A 7 -19.65 -27.78 -19.05
C THR A 7 -18.19 -27.56 -19.41
N ARG A 8 -17.49 -26.75 -18.60
CA ARG A 8 -16.11 -26.40 -18.89
C ARG A 8 -15.23 -27.62 -18.62
N HIS A 9 -14.65 -28.17 -19.67
CA HIS A 9 -13.75 -29.31 -19.59
C HIS A 9 -12.40 -28.88 -19.02
N LEU A 10 -12.10 -29.33 -17.79
CA LEU A 10 -10.82 -29.10 -17.11
C LEU A 10 -9.80 -30.14 -17.59
N ASN A 11 -9.30 -29.97 -18.81
CA ASN A 11 -8.58 -31.03 -19.53
C ASN A 11 -7.12 -31.19 -19.13
N ASN A 12 -6.47 -30.09 -18.70
CA ASN A 12 -5.02 -30.02 -18.58
C ASN A 12 -4.54 -29.86 -17.14
N LEU A 13 -5.37 -30.22 -16.17
CA LEU A 13 -5.04 -30.17 -14.75
C LEU A 13 -4.32 -31.44 -14.28
N ILE A 14 -3.42 -31.26 -13.32
CA ILE A 14 -2.71 -32.35 -12.64
C ILE A 14 -2.74 -32.17 -11.13
N GLU A 15 -2.62 -33.28 -10.41
CA GLU A 15 -2.48 -33.30 -8.96
C GLU A 15 -1.18 -32.60 -8.52
N ALA A 16 -1.22 -31.93 -7.36
CA ALA A 16 -0.09 -31.15 -6.84
C ALA A 16 1.20 -31.97 -6.65
N ASP A 17 1.09 -33.22 -6.19
CA ASP A 17 2.23 -34.12 -5.99
C ASP A 17 2.93 -34.49 -7.32
N LYS A 18 2.17 -34.56 -8.42
CA LYS A 18 2.73 -34.77 -9.76
C LYS A 18 3.43 -33.51 -10.25
N ALA A 19 2.81 -32.34 -10.06
CA ALA A 19 3.39 -31.05 -10.43
C ALA A 19 4.77 -30.84 -9.77
N ALA A 20 4.90 -31.22 -8.48
CA ALA A 20 6.16 -31.08 -7.75
C ALA A 20 7.34 -31.84 -8.36
N LYS A 21 7.09 -32.97 -9.02
CA LYS A 21 8.12 -33.74 -9.73
C LYS A 21 8.35 -33.21 -11.14
N MET A 22 7.28 -32.91 -11.87
CA MET A 22 7.33 -32.46 -13.26
C MET A 22 8.04 -31.10 -13.39
N PHE A 23 7.76 -30.17 -12.48
CA PHE A 23 8.22 -28.80 -12.62
C PHE A 23 9.73 -28.64 -12.45
N ARG A 24 10.43 -29.66 -11.94
CA ARG A 24 11.91 -29.66 -11.77
C ARG A 24 12.69 -29.96 -13.05
N ASN A 25 12.04 -30.09 -14.20
CA ASN A 25 12.74 -30.26 -15.48
C ASN A 25 13.53 -28.98 -15.85
N PRO A 26 14.87 -29.02 -15.94
CA PRO A 26 15.72 -27.84 -16.13
C PRO A 26 15.50 -27.11 -17.46
N LYS A 27 14.72 -27.68 -18.38
CA LYS A 27 14.32 -27.04 -19.65
C LYS A 27 13.20 -26.02 -19.50
N TYR A 28 12.46 -26.04 -18.39
CA TYR A 28 11.36 -25.12 -18.14
C TYR A 28 11.87 -23.79 -17.66
N ARG A 29 11.13 -22.73 -17.97
CA ARG A 29 11.42 -21.37 -17.56
C ARG A 29 10.22 -20.79 -16.84
N PHE A 30 10.44 -20.30 -15.63
CA PHE A 30 9.36 -19.84 -14.77
C PHE A 30 9.47 -18.35 -14.44
N GLU A 31 8.31 -17.69 -14.47
CA GLU A 31 8.10 -16.41 -13.85
C GLU A 31 7.19 -16.59 -12.63
N VAL A 32 7.65 -16.15 -11.46
CA VAL A 32 6.94 -16.40 -10.21
C VAL A 32 6.49 -15.11 -9.55
N SER A 33 5.32 -15.12 -8.93
CA SER A 33 4.76 -13.90 -8.32
C SER A 33 5.46 -13.57 -7.00
N SER A 34 5.72 -12.29 -6.74
CA SER A 34 6.15 -11.80 -5.42
C SER A 34 5.00 -11.62 -4.42
N ARG A 35 3.80 -12.18 -4.69
CA ARG A 35 2.56 -11.76 -4.03
C ARG A 35 2.59 -11.81 -2.49
N LEU A 36 3.33 -12.76 -1.94
CA LEU A 36 3.39 -13.01 -0.50
C LEU A 36 4.73 -12.62 0.13
N ILE A 37 5.66 -12.00 -0.63
CA ILE A 37 6.93 -11.56 -0.07
C ILE A 37 6.68 -10.38 0.86
N THR A 38 7.41 -10.28 1.97
CA THR A 38 7.38 -9.12 2.87
C THR A 38 8.78 -8.50 3.00
N PRO A 39 8.94 -7.25 3.48
CA PRO A 39 10.20 -6.53 3.39
C PRO A 39 11.39 -7.18 4.13
N ASN A 40 11.12 -8.08 5.06
CA ASN A 40 12.14 -8.73 5.90
C ASN A 40 12.53 -10.14 5.40
N ILE A 41 11.89 -10.65 4.35
CA ILE A 41 12.14 -11.99 3.83
C ILE A 41 13.19 -11.90 2.72
N ASP A 42 14.30 -12.64 2.86
CA ASP A 42 15.25 -12.81 1.77
C ASP A 42 14.54 -13.36 0.51
N PRO A 43 14.74 -12.78 -0.68
CA PRO A 43 14.01 -13.20 -1.86
C PRO A 43 14.30 -14.65 -2.27
N PHE A 44 15.48 -15.22 -2.02
CA PHE A 44 15.76 -16.62 -2.34
C PHE A 44 15.13 -17.59 -1.35
N ASP A 45 15.08 -17.22 -0.06
CA ASP A 45 14.25 -17.96 0.90
C ASP A 45 12.78 -17.92 0.49
N TYR A 46 12.26 -16.76 0.09
CA TYR A 46 10.90 -16.66 -0.45
C TYR A 46 10.67 -17.64 -1.61
N LEU A 47 11.56 -17.65 -2.61
CA LEU A 47 11.48 -18.56 -3.75
C LEU A 47 11.49 -20.03 -3.32
N LYS A 48 12.41 -20.41 -2.44
CA LYS A 48 12.58 -21.79 -1.97
C LYS A 48 11.39 -22.30 -1.16
N TYR A 49 10.77 -21.47 -0.35
CA TYR A 49 9.66 -21.89 0.52
C TYR A 49 8.29 -21.79 -0.17
N VAL A 50 8.08 -20.74 -0.97
CA VAL A 50 6.78 -20.51 -1.64
C VAL A 50 6.67 -21.32 -2.93
N PHE A 51 7.78 -21.49 -3.65
CA PHE A 51 7.86 -22.26 -4.89
C PHE A 51 8.83 -23.45 -4.73
N TRP A 52 8.70 -24.19 -3.62
CA TRP A 52 9.57 -25.33 -3.23
C TRP A 52 9.65 -26.47 -4.25
N TYR A 53 8.73 -26.50 -5.20
CA TYR A 53 8.67 -27.44 -6.31
C TYR A 53 9.48 -26.99 -7.55
N LEU A 54 10.17 -25.85 -7.49
CA LEU A 54 11.06 -25.35 -8.53
C LEU A 54 12.51 -25.40 -8.07
N GLU A 55 13.43 -25.54 -9.03
CA GLU A 55 14.84 -25.24 -8.83
C GLU A 55 15.10 -23.75 -9.12
N PRO A 56 15.91 -23.04 -8.29
CA PRO A 56 16.15 -21.60 -8.47
C PRO A 56 16.63 -21.23 -9.87
N GLU A 57 17.41 -22.08 -10.55
CA GLU A 57 17.95 -21.87 -11.89
C GLU A 57 16.85 -21.75 -12.96
N GLN A 58 15.71 -22.40 -12.75
CA GLN A 58 14.58 -22.36 -13.69
C GLN A 58 13.79 -21.06 -13.62
N ILE A 59 13.93 -20.30 -12.52
CA ILE A 59 13.23 -19.04 -12.31
C ILE A 59 13.97 -17.95 -13.08
N GLU A 60 13.32 -17.38 -14.09
CA GLU A 60 13.89 -16.28 -14.90
C GLU A 60 13.63 -14.94 -14.23
N SER A 61 12.44 -14.75 -13.67
CA SER A 61 12.08 -13.49 -13.04
C SER A 61 11.02 -13.62 -11.95
N VAL A 62 11.00 -12.62 -11.07
CA VAL A 62 9.95 -12.43 -10.06
C VAL A 62 9.06 -11.26 -10.48
N PHE A 63 7.75 -11.47 -10.57
CA PHE A 63 6.81 -10.44 -11.02
C PHE A 63 5.95 -9.88 -9.89
N GLY A 64 5.80 -8.55 -9.87
CA GLY A 64 4.98 -7.85 -8.89
C GLY A 64 5.19 -6.33 -8.88
N ASN A 65 4.61 -5.70 -7.86
CA ASN A 65 4.80 -4.27 -7.59
C ASN A 65 6.09 -4.08 -6.78
N THR A 66 6.77 -2.96 -7.01
CA THR A 66 7.91 -2.50 -6.17
C THR A 66 7.43 -1.42 -5.21
N LEU A 67 8.27 -1.02 -4.25
CA LEU A 67 7.95 0.07 -3.32
C LEU A 67 7.65 1.41 -4.01
N TYR A 68 8.12 1.64 -5.24
CA TYR A 68 7.78 2.86 -5.97
C TYR A 68 6.29 2.85 -6.36
N PRO A 69 5.47 3.79 -5.85
CA PRO A 69 4.06 3.84 -6.19
C PRO A 69 3.86 4.31 -7.63
N SER A 70 2.96 3.68 -8.38
CA SER A 70 2.71 4.05 -9.78
C SER A 70 1.24 3.91 -10.16
N ARG A 71 0.76 4.87 -10.97
CA ARG A 71 -0.58 4.81 -11.58
C ARG A 71 -0.69 3.72 -12.66
N PHE A 72 0.44 3.27 -13.22
CA PHE A 72 0.45 2.23 -14.25
C PHE A 72 0.28 0.82 -13.70
N TYR A 73 0.37 0.61 -12.39
CA TYR A 73 0.05 -0.68 -11.79
C TYR A 73 -1.40 -1.06 -12.07
N GLY A 74 -1.62 -2.36 -12.27
CA GLY A 74 -2.93 -2.96 -12.44
C GLY A 74 -2.87 -4.43 -12.04
N GLY A 75 -4.00 -5.14 -12.15
CA GLY A 75 -4.05 -6.56 -11.79
C GLY A 75 -4.06 -6.83 -10.28
N ARG A 76 -3.24 -6.08 -9.54
CA ARG A 76 -3.08 -6.11 -8.09
C ARG A 76 -2.93 -4.67 -7.58
N SER A 77 -3.63 -4.32 -6.50
CA SER A 77 -3.42 -3.06 -5.80
C SER A 77 -2.00 -2.97 -5.23
N PHE A 78 -1.46 -1.76 -5.14
CA PHE A 78 -0.25 -1.51 -4.38
C PHE A 78 -0.48 -1.86 -2.90
N ASP A 79 0.48 -2.56 -2.31
CA ASP A 79 0.46 -2.97 -0.92
C ASP A 79 1.89 -2.80 -0.40
N LEU A 80 2.08 -1.92 0.58
CA LEU A 80 3.40 -1.59 1.10
C LEU A 80 4.09 -2.82 1.70
N GLU A 81 3.31 -3.71 2.32
CA GLU A 81 3.82 -4.91 2.98
C GLU A 81 4.19 -6.00 1.98
N HIS A 82 3.54 -6.03 0.81
CA HIS A 82 3.74 -7.09 -0.16
C HIS A 82 4.29 -6.61 -1.51
N SER A 83 5.12 -5.57 -1.46
CA SER A 83 5.86 -5.03 -2.59
C SER A 83 7.35 -5.32 -2.46
N LEU A 84 8.04 -5.49 -3.59
CA LEU A 84 9.48 -5.72 -3.61
C LEU A 84 10.22 -4.45 -3.15
N THR A 85 11.12 -4.62 -2.17
CA THR A 85 12.03 -3.56 -1.72
C THR A 85 13.17 -3.39 -2.72
N ASP A 86 13.87 -2.25 -2.64
CA ASP A 86 15.07 -2.03 -3.47
C ASP A 86 16.15 -3.07 -3.18
N GLN A 87 16.25 -3.54 -1.93
CA GLN A 87 17.14 -4.62 -1.55
C GLN A 87 16.75 -5.95 -2.22
N HIS A 88 15.46 -6.31 -2.24
CA HIS A 88 15.01 -7.52 -2.96
C HIS A 88 15.38 -7.45 -4.44
N VAL A 89 15.12 -6.31 -5.08
CA VAL A 89 15.40 -6.13 -6.50
C VAL A 89 16.90 -6.24 -6.78
N ARG A 90 17.75 -5.63 -5.94
CA ARG A 90 19.22 -5.78 -6.05
C ARG A 90 19.64 -7.24 -5.92
N ILE A 91 19.25 -7.92 -4.84
CA ILE A 91 19.61 -9.33 -4.60
C ILE A 91 19.18 -10.22 -5.77
N LEU A 92 17.96 -10.06 -6.27
CA LEU A 92 17.48 -10.82 -7.43
C LEU A 92 18.34 -10.56 -8.67
N ASN A 93 18.55 -9.29 -9.03
CA ASN A 93 19.32 -8.94 -10.22
C ASN A 93 20.79 -9.36 -10.13
N ASP A 94 21.43 -9.19 -8.97
CA ASP A 94 22.83 -9.57 -8.74
C ASP A 94 23.05 -11.09 -8.84
N ASN A 95 21.98 -11.88 -8.66
CA ASN A 95 21.96 -13.33 -8.82
C ASN A 95 21.30 -13.78 -10.15
N GLY A 96 21.24 -12.89 -11.15
CA GLY A 96 20.77 -13.21 -12.50
C GLY A 96 19.26 -13.46 -12.61
N LYS A 97 18.46 -13.00 -11.63
CA LYS A 97 17.00 -13.09 -11.64
C LYS A 97 16.41 -11.73 -11.99
N GLY A 98 15.59 -11.69 -13.03
CA GLY A 98 14.89 -10.49 -13.45
C GLY A 98 13.77 -10.10 -12.49
N VAL A 99 13.33 -8.85 -12.59
CA VAL A 99 12.09 -8.36 -11.97
C VAL A 99 11.14 -7.93 -13.09
N THR A 100 9.94 -8.47 -13.07
CA THR A 100 8.87 -8.12 -14.03
C THR A 100 7.87 -7.17 -13.37
N LEU A 101 7.88 -5.89 -13.75
CA LEU A 101 6.97 -4.87 -13.24
C LEU A 101 5.55 -5.08 -13.80
N THR A 102 4.56 -5.15 -12.92
CA THR A 102 3.14 -5.38 -13.29
C THR A 102 2.40 -4.10 -13.69
N LEU A 103 2.86 -3.47 -14.78
CA LEU A 103 2.31 -2.22 -15.34
C LEU A 103 1.05 -2.45 -16.19
N THR A 104 0.09 -3.21 -15.64
CA THR A 104 -1.06 -3.70 -16.38
C THR A 104 -2.30 -2.78 -16.26
N GLY A 105 -2.11 -1.52 -15.89
CA GLY A 105 -3.14 -0.49 -15.94
C GLY A 105 -3.61 -0.22 -17.38
N HIS A 106 -4.83 0.27 -17.52
CA HIS A 106 -5.48 0.48 -18.83
C HIS A 106 -5.20 1.87 -19.41
N HIS A 107 -4.89 2.84 -18.56
CA HIS A 107 -4.80 4.24 -18.94
C HIS A 107 -3.34 4.68 -19.16
N PHE A 108 -3.18 5.71 -19.99
CA PHE A 108 -1.90 6.34 -20.28
C PHE A 108 -2.08 7.86 -20.36
N SER A 109 -1.03 8.59 -19.96
CA SER A 109 -0.90 10.04 -20.08
C SER A 109 0.58 10.37 -20.13
N ASP A 110 0.97 11.27 -21.04
CA ASP A 110 2.36 11.73 -21.14
C ASP A 110 2.82 12.42 -19.85
N ALA A 111 1.95 13.14 -19.15
CA ALA A 111 2.28 13.77 -17.87
C ALA A 111 2.69 12.72 -16.83
N VAL A 112 1.87 11.68 -16.66
CA VAL A 112 2.15 10.59 -15.72
C VAL A 112 3.42 9.82 -16.13
N TYR A 113 3.58 9.53 -17.42
CA TYR A 113 4.76 8.84 -17.95
C TYR A 113 6.04 9.64 -17.68
N ASN A 114 6.03 10.94 -17.99
CA ASN A 114 7.18 11.81 -17.82
C ASN A 114 7.56 12.00 -16.35
N SER A 115 6.58 12.22 -15.46
CA SER A 115 6.83 12.32 -14.01
C SER A 115 7.35 11.01 -13.40
N ASN A 116 7.07 9.86 -14.03
CA ASN A 116 7.51 8.55 -13.56
C ASN A 116 8.76 8.03 -14.32
N ARG A 117 9.47 8.86 -15.09
CA ARG A 117 10.67 8.40 -15.83
C ARG A 117 11.75 7.81 -14.94
N HIS A 118 12.00 8.42 -13.77
CA HIS A 118 12.98 7.89 -12.81
C HIS A 118 12.64 6.46 -12.37
N PHE A 119 11.36 6.15 -12.19
CA PHE A 119 10.91 4.79 -11.87
C PHE A 119 11.28 3.80 -12.97
N PHE A 120 11.04 4.14 -14.24
CA PHE A 120 11.43 3.28 -15.36
C PHE A 120 12.95 3.17 -15.50
N GLU A 121 13.70 4.24 -15.30
CA GLU A 121 15.16 4.25 -15.37
C GLU A 121 15.78 3.38 -14.27
N LYS A 122 15.27 3.48 -13.03
CA LYS A 122 15.72 2.71 -11.87
C LYS A 122 15.73 1.20 -12.11
N PHE A 123 14.71 0.68 -12.81
CA PHE A 123 14.54 -0.75 -13.07
C PHE A 123 14.98 -1.16 -14.48
N HIS A 124 15.46 -0.23 -15.32
CA HIS A 124 15.93 -0.51 -16.68
C HIS A 124 17.26 -1.26 -16.61
N LYS A 125 17.21 -2.59 -16.61
CA LYS A 125 18.36 -3.49 -16.56
C LYS A 125 18.08 -4.71 -17.41
N ASP A 126 19.11 -5.36 -17.91
CA ASP A 126 18.96 -6.63 -18.64
C ASP A 126 18.32 -7.68 -17.74
N GLY A 127 17.41 -8.47 -18.31
CA GLY A 127 16.61 -9.47 -17.59
C GLY A 127 15.38 -8.90 -16.87
N ASN A 128 15.31 -7.59 -16.60
CA ASN A 128 14.08 -6.98 -16.10
C ASN A 128 13.06 -6.83 -17.22
N ALA A 129 11.78 -6.88 -16.85
CA ALA A 129 10.69 -6.84 -17.81
C ALA A 129 9.54 -5.96 -17.34
N VAL A 130 8.68 -5.59 -18.28
CA VAL A 130 7.41 -4.93 -18.01
C VAL A 130 6.29 -5.75 -18.63
N VAL A 131 5.25 -6.03 -17.85
CA VAL A 131 4.01 -6.58 -18.40
C VAL A 131 2.98 -5.47 -18.51
N CYS A 132 2.48 -5.22 -19.73
CA CYS A 132 1.62 -4.09 -20.03
C CYS A 132 0.29 -4.53 -20.64
N THR A 133 -0.77 -3.78 -20.31
CA THR A 133 -2.06 -3.88 -20.99
C THR A 133 -2.20 -2.80 -22.06
N ASN A 134 -1.68 -1.60 -21.79
CA ASN A 134 -1.74 -0.44 -22.67
C ASN A 134 -0.59 -0.44 -23.70
N ASP A 135 -0.94 -0.42 -24.99
CA ASP A 135 0.03 -0.49 -26.09
C ASP A 135 0.87 0.79 -26.24
N THR A 136 0.28 1.95 -25.93
CA THR A 136 1.02 3.23 -25.96
C THR A 136 2.13 3.23 -24.93
N LEU A 137 1.85 2.77 -23.70
CA LEU A 137 2.88 2.61 -22.67
C LEU A 137 3.97 1.64 -23.12
N ALA A 138 3.59 0.49 -23.69
CA ALA A 138 4.55 -0.51 -24.16
C ALA A 138 5.48 0.03 -25.25
N ARG A 139 4.93 0.72 -26.27
CA ARG A 139 5.73 1.40 -27.31
C ARG A 139 6.70 2.40 -26.72
N ARG A 140 6.23 3.23 -25.78
CA ARG A 140 7.04 4.27 -25.16
C ARG A 140 8.19 3.67 -24.33
N ILE A 141 7.92 2.64 -23.53
CA ILE A 141 8.96 1.93 -22.76
C ILE A 141 9.96 1.26 -23.70
N LYS A 142 9.50 0.59 -24.77
CA LYS A 142 10.39 -0.07 -25.74
C LYS A 142 11.34 0.92 -26.42
N ALA A 143 10.84 2.11 -26.75
CA ALA A 143 11.63 3.18 -27.36
C ALA A 143 12.63 3.82 -26.37
N ASP A 144 12.16 4.21 -25.18
CA ASP A 144 12.95 4.99 -24.23
C ASP A 144 13.87 4.12 -23.34
N PHE A 145 13.50 2.85 -23.12
CA PHE A 145 14.16 1.93 -22.19
C PHE A 145 14.32 0.51 -22.80
N PRO A 146 15.13 0.35 -23.87
CA PRO A 146 15.14 -0.85 -24.74
C PRO A 146 15.70 -2.14 -24.11
N ARG A 147 16.15 -2.11 -22.85
CA ARG A 147 16.64 -3.32 -22.14
C ARG A 147 15.51 -4.06 -21.42
N TYR A 148 14.35 -3.44 -21.31
CA TYR A 148 13.19 -4.15 -20.80
C TYR A 148 12.68 -5.13 -21.83
N THR A 149 12.49 -6.38 -21.39
CA THR A 149 11.60 -7.29 -22.09
C THR A 149 10.15 -6.83 -21.90
N THR A 150 9.42 -6.66 -22.99
CA THR A 150 8.01 -6.26 -22.96
C THR A 150 7.10 -7.48 -23.09
N LYS A 151 6.06 -7.54 -22.26
CA LYS A 151 5.12 -8.67 -22.21
C LYS A 151 3.68 -8.17 -22.33
N ALA A 152 2.90 -8.72 -23.25
CA ALA A 152 1.46 -8.49 -23.30
C ALA A 152 0.78 -9.15 -22.10
N SER A 153 0.02 -8.36 -21.35
CA SER A 153 -0.71 -8.81 -20.16
C SER A 153 -1.86 -9.75 -20.51
N LEU A 154 -2.17 -10.70 -19.61
CA LEU A 154 -3.38 -11.55 -19.70
C LEU A 154 -4.69 -10.73 -19.76
N ILE A 155 -4.65 -9.47 -19.31
CA ILE A 155 -5.80 -8.54 -19.29
C ILE A 155 -6.14 -8.08 -20.71
N LYS A 156 -5.24 -8.26 -21.68
CA LYS A 156 -5.54 -8.02 -23.10
C LYS A 156 -6.48 -9.08 -23.71
N HIS A 157 -6.86 -10.11 -22.93
CA HIS A 157 -7.80 -11.15 -23.34
C HIS A 157 -7.41 -11.85 -24.66
N LEU A 158 -6.12 -12.14 -24.83
CA LEU A 158 -5.57 -12.80 -26.03
C LEU A 158 -6.13 -14.24 -26.16
N ASN A 159 -7.28 -14.38 -26.81
CA ASN A 159 -8.08 -15.60 -26.82
C ASN A 159 -8.27 -16.23 -28.22
N THR A 160 -7.68 -15.62 -29.26
CA THR A 160 -7.56 -16.16 -30.62
C THR A 160 -6.11 -16.07 -31.12
N ALA A 161 -5.75 -16.89 -32.10
CA ALA A 161 -4.39 -16.91 -32.67
C ALA A 161 -4.02 -15.55 -33.28
N GLU A 162 -4.96 -14.88 -33.94
CA GLU A 162 -4.78 -13.58 -34.56
C GLU A 162 -4.47 -12.51 -33.51
N MET A 163 -5.16 -12.53 -32.37
CA MET A 163 -4.87 -11.61 -31.27
C MET A 163 -3.48 -11.83 -30.68
N VAL A 164 -3.05 -13.09 -30.54
CA VAL A 164 -1.71 -13.43 -30.05
C VAL A 164 -0.65 -12.95 -31.05
N HIS A 165 -0.84 -13.22 -32.34
CA HIS A 165 0.07 -12.78 -33.40
C HIS A 165 0.21 -11.25 -33.42
N ALA A 166 -0.92 -10.52 -33.43
CA ALA A 166 -0.91 -9.06 -33.39
C ALA A 166 -0.24 -8.49 -32.12
N ALA A 167 -0.38 -9.17 -30.98
CA ALA A 167 0.35 -8.77 -29.78
C ALA A 167 1.87 -8.98 -29.93
N LEU A 168 2.30 -10.10 -30.52
CA LEU A 168 3.71 -10.41 -30.73
C LEU A 168 4.42 -9.51 -31.76
N GLU A 169 3.68 -8.76 -32.59
CA GLU A 169 4.29 -7.70 -33.41
C GLU A 169 4.88 -6.55 -32.56
N LEU A 170 4.27 -6.26 -31.41
CA LEU A 170 4.70 -5.19 -30.50
C LEU A 170 5.52 -5.72 -29.33
N TYR A 171 5.04 -6.79 -28.69
CA TYR A 171 5.57 -7.33 -27.45
C TYR A 171 6.55 -8.46 -27.70
N ASP A 172 7.55 -8.59 -26.84
CA ASP A 172 8.52 -9.68 -26.94
C ASP A 172 7.88 -11.02 -26.54
N PHE A 173 6.96 -11.00 -25.56
CA PHE A 173 6.14 -12.16 -25.14
C PHE A 173 4.65 -11.86 -25.01
N ALA A 174 3.82 -12.89 -25.14
CA ALA A 174 2.37 -12.83 -24.90
C ALA A 174 1.93 -13.74 -23.75
N VAL A 175 1.29 -13.18 -22.71
CA VAL A 175 0.73 -13.97 -21.60
C VAL A 175 -0.71 -14.35 -21.90
N ILE A 176 -0.97 -15.65 -21.97
CA ILE A 176 -2.28 -16.19 -22.31
C ILE A 176 -3.19 -16.25 -21.08
N PRO A 177 -4.49 -15.93 -21.23
CA PRO A 177 -5.51 -16.19 -20.22
C PRO A 177 -5.44 -17.61 -19.63
N MET A 178 -5.48 -17.75 -18.30
CA MET A 178 -5.41 -19.06 -17.61
C MET A 178 -6.45 -20.07 -18.11
N ASP A 179 -7.62 -19.61 -18.56
CA ASP A 179 -8.69 -20.47 -19.09
C ASP A 179 -8.36 -21.10 -20.43
N LYS A 180 -7.49 -20.48 -21.21
CA LYS A 180 -7.05 -21.00 -22.50
C LYS A 180 -6.01 -22.10 -22.39
N ASN A 181 -5.51 -22.36 -21.18
CA ASN A 181 -4.71 -23.54 -20.93
C ASN A 181 -5.49 -24.86 -21.14
N ASP A 182 -6.82 -24.87 -21.12
CA ASP A 182 -7.64 -26.08 -21.35
C ASP A 182 -8.07 -26.28 -22.81
N ASP A 183 -7.70 -25.35 -23.70
CA ASP A 183 -8.13 -25.28 -25.10
C ASP A 183 -6.99 -25.74 -26.00
N ASP A 184 -6.83 -27.06 -26.15
CA ASP A 184 -5.74 -27.66 -26.92
C ASP A 184 -5.74 -27.22 -28.39
N ASP A 185 -6.92 -27.03 -28.99
CA ASP A 185 -7.06 -26.57 -30.38
C ASP A 185 -6.51 -25.15 -30.53
N PHE A 186 -6.90 -24.24 -29.63
CA PHE A 186 -6.32 -22.90 -29.55
C PHE A 186 -4.80 -22.96 -29.33
N LEU A 187 -4.31 -23.74 -28.36
CA LEU A 187 -2.88 -23.84 -28.08
C LEU A 187 -2.09 -24.40 -29.26
N ASN A 188 -2.65 -25.36 -30.01
CA ASN A 188 -2.04 -25.93 -31.21
C ASN A 188 -2.00 -24.93 -32.38
N SER A 189 -3.00 -24.05 -32.47
CA SER A 189 -3.07 -23.02 -33.51
C SER A 189 -2.00 -21.92 -33.38
N LEU A 190 -1.33 -21.79 -32.23
CA LEU A 190 -0.30 -20.77 -32.00
C LEU A 190 1.03 -21.16 -32.68
N GLU A 191 1.59 -20.27 -33.50
CA GLU A 191 2.84 -20.52 -34.23
C GLU A 191 4.08 -20.25 -33.36
N GLU A 192 4.19 -19.05 -32.78
CA GLU A 192 5.36 -18.59 -32.02
C GLU A 192 5.34 -19.02 -30.55
N LYS A 193 5.09 -20.32 -30.27
CA LYS A 193 4.91 -20.86 -28.91
C LYS A 193 6.07 -20.57 -27.94
N HIS A 194 7.28 -20.38 -28.45
CA HIS A 194 8.45 -20.01 -27.65
C HIS A 194 8.38 -18.57 -27.08
N ARG A 195 7.54 -17.69 -27.64
CA ARG A 195 7.25 -16.33 -27.15
C ARG A 195 5.93 -16.23 -26.39
N VAL A 196 5.27 -17.37 -26.16
CA VAL A 196 4.00 -17.44 -25.45
C VAL A 196 4.23 -17.94 -24.03
N ILE A 197 3.66 -17.23 -23.06
CA ILE A 197 3.72 -17.56 -21.64
C ILE A 197 2.37 -18.13 -21.22
N LEU A 198 2.37 -19.42 -20.85
CA LEU A 198 1.21 -20.09 -20.25
C LEU A 198 1.29 -20.02 -18.73
N PHE A 199 0.20 -20.37 -18.04
CA PHE A 199 0.25 -20.53 -16.60
C PHE A 199 0.62 -21.97 -16.23
N GLY A 200 1.56 -22.18 -15.31
CA GLY A 200 1.81 -23.50 -14.73
C GLY A 200 0.85 -23.81 -13.58
N ASN A 201 0.22 -22.80 -12.99
CA ASN A 201 -0.79 -22.96 -11.96
C ASN A 201 -1.85 -21.84 -12.01
N ALA A 202 -2.97 -22.07 -11.33
CA ALA A 202 -4.16 -21.26 -11.43
C ALA A 202 -4.73 -20.91 -10.05
N ASN A 203 -5.38 -19.75 -9.98
CA ASN A 203 -6.11 -19.23 -8.83
C ASN A 203 -7.46 -18.64 -9.32
N CYS A 204 -8.00 -17.63 -8.63
CA CYS A 204 -9.31 -17.03 -8.91
C CYS A 204 -9.55 -16.51 -10.34
N ALA A 205 -8.50 -16.24 -11.13
CA ALA A 205 -8.65 -15.76 -12.51
C ALA A 205 -8.94 -16.90 -13.52
N TYR A 206 -8.72 -18.15 -13.14
CA TYR A 206 -8.81 -19.32 -14.01
C TYR A 206 -10.21 -19.51 -14.58
N ASN A 207 -11.23 -19.57 -13.73
CA ASN A 207 -12.62 -19.68 -14.17
C ASN A 207 -13.38 -18.35 -14.14
N CYS A 208 -12.68 -17.22 -14.05
CA CYS A 208 -13.30 -15.90 -14.01
C CYS A 208 -13.64 -15.43 -15.43
N PRO A 209 -14.93 -15.34 -15.82
CA PRO A 209 -15.31 -14.98 -17.19
C PRO A 209 -15.10 -13.48 -17.48
N ALA A 210 -15.13 -12.64 -16.44
CA ALA A 210 -15.23 -11.18 -16.62
C ALA A 210 -13.98 -10.41 -16.19
N ARG A 211 -13.24 -10.87 -15.17
CA ARG A 211 -12.01 -10.26 -14.63
C ARG A 211 -12.08 -8.73 -14.38
N THR A 212 -13.28 -8.24 -14.10
CA THR A 212 -13.61 -6.81 -13.98
C THR A 212 -12.83 -6.08 -12.89
N CYS A 213 -12.41 -6.80 -11.83
CA CYS A 213 -11.62 -6.23 -10.74
C CYS A 213 -10.31 -5.57 -11.22
N TYR A 214 -9.72 -6.02 -12.34
CA TYR A 214 -8.52 -5.41 -12.89
C TYR A 214 -8.74 -3.99 -13.42
N ALA A 215 -9.88 -3.75 -14.08
CA ALA A 215 -10.28 -2.42 -14.51
C ALA A 215 -10.57 -1.52 -13.30
N ALA A 216 -11.24 -2.03 -12.27
CA ALA A 216 -11.52 -1.30 -11.04
C ALA A 216 -10.25 -0.83 -10.31
N ILE A 217 -9.23 -1.70 -10.22
CA ILE A 217 -7.92 -1.34 -9.65
C ILE A 217 -7.26 -0.24 -10.50
N SER A 218 -7.29 -0.40 -11.83
CA SER A 218 -6.73 0.61 -12.74
C SER A 218 -7.44 1.96 -12.62
N GLN A 219 -8.77 2.00 -12.50
CA GLN A 219 -9.52 3.24 -12.31
C GLN A 219 -9.13 3.92 -11.01
N ALA A 220 -9.04 3.16 -9.92
CA ALA A 220 -8.70 3.68 -8.61
C ALA A 220 -7.28 4.28 -8.56
N ASN A 221 -6.31 3.64 -9.21
CA ASN A 221 -4.95 4.16 -9.33
C ASN A 221 -4.89 5.47 -10.11
N TRP A 222 -5.87 5.74 -10.97
CA TRP A 222 -6.01 6.98 -11.74
C TRP A 222 -6.98 7.97 -11.12
N GLU A 223 -7.39 7.75 -9.85
CA GLU A 223 -8.35 8.59 -9.13
C GLU A 223 -9.68 8.76 -9.89
N ARG A 224 -10.06 7.74 -10.66
CA ARG A 224 -11.33 7.65 -11.37
C ARG A 224 -12.33 6.83 -10.57
N GLU A 225 -13.61 7.10 -10.80
CA GLU A 225 -14.69 6.32 -10.24
C GLU A 225 -14.56 4.84 -10.63
N LYS A 226 -14.71 3.94 -9.65
CA LYS A 226 -14.70 2.50 -9.89
C LYS A 226 -16.02 2.08 -10.51
N THR A 227 -16.00 1.62 -11.75
CA THR A 227 -17.21 1.16 -12.44
C THR A 227 -17.49 -0.33 -12.24
N SER A 228 -16.60 -1.05 -11.54
CA SER A 228 -16.75 -2.49 -11.32
C SER A 228 -16.05 -2.99 -10.05
N LYS A 229 -16.31 -4.24 -9.69
CA LYS A 229 -15.70 -4.98 -8.56
C LYS A 229 -15.39 -6.43 -9.00
N CYS A 230 -15.00 -7.30 -8.06
CA CYS A 230 -14.92 -8.74 -8.33
C CYS A 230 -16.27 -9.27 -8.80
N SER A 231 -16.32 -9.91 -9.98
CA SER A 231 -17.56 -10.41 -10.56
C SER A 231 -18.19 -11.61 -9.85
N LYS A 232 -17.52 -12.17 -8.83
CA LYS A 232 -17.99 -13.38 -8.15
C LYS A 232 -19.42 -13.24 -7.58
N ASN A 233 -19.80 -12.05 -7.14
CA ASN A 233 -21.10 -11.81 -6.50
C ASN A 233 -22.27 -11.80 -7.48
N TRP A 234 -22.06 -11.41 -8.74
CA TRP A 234 -23.13 -11.32 -9.77
C TRP A 234 -22.93 -12.27 -10.96
N LEU A 235 -21.78 -12.94 -11.04
CA LEU A 235 -21.50 -14.07 -11.93
C LEU A 235 -20.91 -15.22 -11.07
N PRO A 236 -21.75 -15.94 -10.30
CA PRO A 236 -21.33 -17.05 -9.47
C PRO A 236 -20.67 -18.15 -10.29
N ARG A 237 -19.70 -18.85 -9.68
CA ARG A 237 -18.92 -19.91 -10.33
C ARG A 237 -18.32 -20.82 -9.26
N PRO A 238 -18.04 -22.10 -9.59
CA PRO A 238 -17.45 -23.05 -8.64
C PRO A 238 -16.12 -22.53 -8.07
N GLU A 239 -15.86 -22.84 -6.80
CA GLU A 239 -14.53 -22.65 -6.22
C GLU A 239 -13.63 -23.80 -6.62
N ILE A 240 -12.65 -23.52 -7.48
CA ILE A 240 -11.72 -24.54 -7.99
C ILE A 240 -10.44 -24.61 -7.13
N GLY A 241 -10.21 -23.65 -6.24
CA GLY A 241 -9.01 -23.61 -5.40
C GLY A 241 -7.72 -23.34 -6.19
N HIS A 242 -6.58 -23.75 -5.63
CA HIS A 242 -5.27 -23.65 -6.28
C HIS A 242 -5.03 -24.89 -7.14
N GLN A 243 -4.76 -24.71 -8.44
CA GLN A 243 -4.66 -25.80 -9.41
C GLN A 243 -3.33 -25.78 -10.14
N PHE A 244 -2.84 -26.94 -10.57
CA PHE A 244 -1.63 -27.08 -11.39
C PHE A 244 -1.96 -27.60 -12.78
N PHE A 245 -1.24 -27.11 -13.79
CA PHE A 245 -1.38 -27.57 -15.17
C PHE A 245 -0.26 -28.53 -15.58
N ASP A 246 -0.54 -29.36 -16.58
CA ASP A 246 0.42 -30.25 -17.21
C ASP A 246 1.44 -29.48 -18.08
N VAL A 247 2.50 -28.99 -17.45
CA VAL A 247 3.59 -28.27 -18.14
C VAL A 247 4.41 -29.18 -19.06
N ASP A 248 4.44 -30.49 -18.84
CA ASP A 248 5.14 -31.44 -19.73
C ASP A 248 4.41 -31.55 -21.06
N LYS A 249 3.07 -31.65 -21.03
CA LYS A 249 2.21 -31.59 -22.21
C LYS A 249 2.44 -30.28 -22.97
N PHE A 250 2.39 -29.14 -22.28
CA PHE A 250 2.62 -27.85 -22.93
C PHE A 250 4.04 -27.73 -23.51
N TYR A 251 5.04 -28.28 -22.82
CA TYR A 251 6.40 -28.32 -23.34
C TYR A 251 6.50 -29.16 -24.62
N ALA A 252 5.85 -30.32 -24.65
CA ALA A 252 5.77 -31.18 -25.83
C ALA A 252 5.09 -30.48 -27.02
N MET A 253 4.11 -29.60 -26.75
CA MET A 253 3.46 -28.77 -27.78
C MET A 253 4.37 -27.66 -28.33
N GLY A 254 5.45 -27.29 -27.63
CA GLY A 254 6.41 -26.26 -28.04
C GLY A 254 6.55 -25.05 -27.10
N PHE A 255 5.77 -24.99 -26.02
CA PHE A 255 5.85 -23.90 -25.04
C PHE A 255 7.06 -24.06 -24.12
N ARG A 256 7.61 -22.96 -23.62
CA ARG A 256 8.84 -22.96 -22.79
C ARG A 256 8.71 -22.16 -21.51
N HIS A 257 7.88 -21.12 -21.52
CA HIS A 257 7.76 -20.15 -20.43
C HIS A 257 6.43 -20.32 -19.71
N PHE A 258 6.50 -20.37 -18.39
CA PHE A 258 5.35 -20.61 -17.52
C PHE A 258 5.29 -19.60 -16.38
N LYS A 259 4.09 -19.10 -16.11
CA LYS A 259 3.84 -18.17 -15.01
C LYS A 259 3.20 -18.89 -13.84
N LEU A 260 3.66 -18.55 -12.63
CA LEU A 260 3.21 -19.15 -11.40
C LEU A 260 2.78 -18.10 -10.39
N VAL A 261 1.65 -18.35 -9.74
CA VAL A 261 1.12 -17.59 -8.62
C VAL A 261 1.14 -18.47 -7.36
N PRO A 262 1.39 -17.93 -6.17
CA PRO A 262 1.39 -18.74 -4.96
C PRO A 262 -0.02 -19.19 -4.60
N ALA A 263 -0.12 -20.29 -3.85
CA ALA A 263 -1.35 -20.68 -3.18
C ALA A 263 -1.80 -19.54 -2.22
N PRO A 264 -3.11 -19.21 -2.15
CA PRO A 264 -3.60 -18.09 -1.33
C PRO A 264 -3.33 -18.25 0.18
N ALA A 265 -3.39 -19.48 0.69
CA ALA A 265 -3.00 -19.83 2.04
C ALA A 265 -1.64 -20.55 1.98
N ASN A 266 -0.59 -19.91 2.48
CA ASN A 266 0.75 -20.49 2.45
C ASN A 266 1.42 -20.37 3.82
N HIS A 267 1.30 -21.43 4.62
CA HIS A 267 1.88 -21.50 5.97
C HIS A 267 3.41 -21.36 5.97
N ALA A 268 4.09 -21.63 4.85
CA ALA A 268 5.53 -21.43 4.73
C ALA A 268 5.92 -19.95 4.85
N VAL A 269 5.05 -19.03 4.40
CA VAL A 269 5.26 -17.58 4.55
C VAL A 269 5.19 -17.18 6.03
N GLU A 270 4.23 -17.74 6.78
CA GLU A 270 4.13 -17.48 8.22
C GLU A 270 5.38 -17.98 8.97
N LEU A 271 5.91 -19.14 8.59
CA LEU A 271 7.16 -19.68 9.15
C LEU A 271 8.37 -18.80 8.80
N LEU A 272 8.44 -18.29 7.57
CA LEU A 272 9.49 -17.36 7.15
C LEU A 272 9.46 -16.05 7.92
N ILE A 273 8.27 -15.46 8.10
CA ILE A 273 8.11 -14.24 8.90
C ILE A 273 8.64 -14.45 10.32
N LYS A 274 8.30 -15.60 10.94
CA LYS A 274 8.80 -15.95 12.29
C LYS A 274 10.31 -16.17 12.36
N LYS A 275 10.93 -16.66 11.29
CA LYS A 275 12.38 -16.92 11.19
C LYS A 275 13.19 -15.69 10.79
N SER A 276 12.57 -14.71 10.12
CA SER A 276 13.27 -13.53 9.68
C SER A 276 13.79 -12.76 10.89
N ASN A 277 15.10 -12.80 11.11
CA ASN A 277 15.77 -11.79 11.90
C ASN A 277 15.66 -10.50 11.08
N SER A 278 15.06 -9.46 11.64
CA SER A 278 14.95 -8.14 11.00
C SER A 278 16.36 -7.62 10.70
N THR A 279 16.88 -7.95 9.53
CA THR A 279 18.11 -7.35 9.02
C THR A 279 17.71 -5.94 8.62
N PRO A 280 18.36 -4.89 9.16
CA PRO A 280 18.01 -3.52 8.82
C PRO A 280 18.02 -3.35 7.30
N ILE A 281 16.89 -2.92 6.74
CA ILE A 281 16.83 -2.59 5.32
C ILE A 281 17.75 -1.38 5.12
N GLU A 282 18.87 -1.58 4.43
CA GLU A 282 19.79 -0.50 4.12
C GLU A 282 19.11 0.51 3.18
N SER A 283 18.87 1.71 3.70
CA SER A 283 18.47 2.85 2.89
C SER A 283 19.63 3.82 2.72
N ALA A 284 19.76 4.40 1.53
CA ALA A 284 20.63 5.56 1.36
C ALA A 284 20.13 6.65 2.31
N ALA A 285 20.96 7.06 3.26
CA ALA A 285 20.61 7.94 4.37
C ALA A 285 20.15 9.33 3.88
N ALA A 286 18.90 9.43 3.46
CA ALA A 286 18.23 10.71 3.25
C ALA A 286 18.01 11.31 4.64
N ARG A 287 18.70 12.42 4.92
CA ARG A 287 18.51 13.15 6.16
C ARG A 287 17.17 13.87 6.10
N ALA A 288 16.29 13.57 7.05
CA ALA A 288 14.99 14.22 7.13
C ALA A 288 15.14 15.74 7.33
N SER A 289 14.43 16.52 6.52
CA SER A 289 14.41 17.98 6.58
C SER A 289 13.45 18.49 7.65
N ALA A 290 12.38 17.73 7.90
CA ALA A 290 11.38 18.04 8.93
C ALA A 290 10.82 16.78 9.57
N ALA A 291 10.27 16.93 10.78
CA ALA A 291 9.59 15.83 11.48
C ALA A 291 8.18 16.23 11.94
N ILE A 292 7.26 15.26 11.92
CA ILE A 292 5.96 15.35 12.58
C ILE A 292 6.05 14.55 13.86
N TYR A 293 6.01 15.24 14.99
CA TYR A 293 5.97 14.66 16.32
C TYR A 293 4.53 14.57 16.80
N SER A 294 4.10 13.39 17.23
CA SER A 294 2.79 13.25 17.84
C SER A 294 2.74 12.02 18.73
N PHE A 295 1.96 12.07 19.80
CA PHE A 295 1.50 10.84 20.44
C PHE A 295 0.62 10.05 19.45
N PRO A 296 0.46 8.72 19.60
CA PRO A 296 -0.58 8.00 18.87
C PRO A 296 -1.93 8.72 18.96
N LYS A 297 -2.73 8.63 17.90
CA LYS A 297 -4.13 9.09 17.88
C LYS A 297 -4.37 10.61 17.88
N CYS A 298 -3.32 11.44 17.84
CA CYS A 298 -3.45 12.90 17.66
C CYS A 298 -3.79 13.36 16.22
N GLY A 299 -4.13 12.46 15.29
CA GLY A 299 -4.53 12.83 13.92
C GLY A 299 -3.41 12.85 12.88
N ARG A 300 -2.25 12.26 13.17
CA ARG A 300 -1.10 12.26 12.25
C ARG A 300 -1.38 11.67 10.87
N THR A 301 -2.23 10.65 10.77
CA THR A 301 -2.62 10.07 9.47
C THR A 301 -3.28 11.13 8.58
N TRP A 302 -4.13 11.99 9.14
CA TRP A 302 -4.79 13.06 8.40
C TRP A 302 -3.82 14.14 7.97
N LEU A 303 -2.95 14.60 8.89
CA LEU A 303 -1.90 15.56 8.55
C LEU A 303 -0.97 15.05 7.43
N ARG A 304 -0.61 13.75 7.48
CA ARG A 304 0.15 13.15 6.38
C ARG A 304 -0.63 13.14 5.07
N PHE A 305 -1.93 12.86 5.08
CA PHE A 305 -2.75 12.92 3.86
C PHE A 305 -2.75 14.32 3.25
N LEU A 306 -2.97 15.36 4.06
CA LEU A 306 -2.92 16.76 3.63
C LEU A 306 -1.59 17.10 2.97
N LEU A 307 -0.48 16.80 3.67
CA LEU A 307 0.87 17.03 3.14
C LEU A 307 1.14 16.17 1.91
N GLY A 308 0.75 14.90 1.92
CA GLY A 308 1.01 13.95 0.83
C GLY A 308 0.32 14.35 -0.46
N HIS A 309 -0.95 14.75 -0.39
CA HIS A 309 -1.66 15.30 -1.55
C HIS A 309 -1.06 16.62 -2.02
N TYR A 310 -0.75 17.54 -1.11
CA TYR A 310 -0.14 18.81 -1.48
C TYR A 310 1.21 18.61 -2.20
N LEU A 311 2.10 17.79 -1.63
CA LEU A 311 3.41 17.48 -2.21
C LEU A 311 3.26 16.77 -3.58
N ASN A 312 2.34 15.82 -3.69
CA ASN A 312 2.05 15.15 -4.96
C ASN A 312 1.62 16.13 -6.06
N LEU A 313 0.76 17.09 -5.72
CA LEU A 313 0.28 18.13 -6.64
C LEU A 313 1.38 19.15 -6.98
N TYR A 314 2.05 19.70 -5.97
CA TYR A 314 3.05 20.76 -6.13
C TYR A 314 4.26 20.29 -6.93
N PHE A 315 4.79 19.11 -6.60
CA PHE A 315 5.95 18.52 -7.27
C PHE A 315 5.56 17.67 -8.48
N LYS A 316 4.26 17.59 -8.82
CA LYS A 316 3.72 16.83 -9.97
C LYS A 316 4.24 15.39 -10.00
N LEU A 317 4.22 14.72 -8.85
CA LEU A 317 4.75 13.36 -8.71
C LEU A 317 3.90 12.35 -9.50
N GLU A 318 2.62 12.67 -9.74
CA GLU A 318 1.68 11.85 -10.52
C GLU A 318 1.58 10.40 -9.98
N ILE A 319 1.60 10.25 -8.66
CA ILE A 319 1.44 8.96 -7.98
C ILE A 319 0.04 8.87 -7.33
N PRO A 320 -0.50 7.65 -7.13
CA PRO A 320 -1.69 7.49 -6.31
C PRO A 320 -1.34 7.73 -4.83
N VAL A 321 -1.98 8.70 -4.19
CA VAL A 321 -1.85 8.97 -2.74
C VAL A 321 -2.96 8.25 -1.99
N ASN A 322 -2.61 7.27 -1.16
CA ASN A 322 -3.54 6.50 -0.33
C ASN A 322 -2.88 5.99 0.96
N LEU A 323 -3.62 5.27 1.82
CA LEU A 323 -3.13 4.76 3.12
C LEU A 323 -2.09 3.62 3.02
N GLN A 324 -1.72 3.20 1.81
CA GLN A 324 -0.58 2.29 1.55
C GLN A 324 0.63 3.09 1.05
N THR A 325 0.45 3.91 0.02
CA THR A 325 1.53 4.65 -0.64
C THR A 325 2.05 5.83 0.17
N LEU A 326 1.27 6.35 1.11
CA LEU A 326 1.63 7.52 1.92
C LEU A 326 2.98 7.37 2.62
N PHE A 327 3.33 6.16 3.07
CA PHE A 327 4.57 5.91 3.78
C PHE A 327 5.81 5.88 2.86
N THR A 328 5.62 5.84 1.54
CA THR A 328 6.71 6.01 0.57
C THR A 328 7.09 7.49 0.35
N LEU A 329 6.22 8.40 0.78
CA LEU A 329 6.39 9.85 0.69
C LEU A 329 6.65 10.50 2.06
N LEU A 330 5.94 10.03 3.10
CA LEU A 330 5.96 10.56 4.47
C LEU A 330 6.16 9.42 5.49
N PRO A 331 7.35 8.78 5.49
CA PRO A 331 7.63 7.62 6.32
C PRO A 331 7.73 7.94 7.83
N ASN A 332 7.87 6.91 8.66
CA ASN A 332 8.24 7.05 10.05
C ASN A 332 9.77 7.21 10.21
N ASN A 333 10.21 7.88 11.28
CA ASN A 333 11.63 8.06 11.63
C ASN A 333 12.23 6.85 12.37
N HIS A 334 11.94 5.64 11.91
CA HIS A 334 12.51 4.37 12.40
C HIS A 334 12.28 3.30 11.35
N ALA A 335 13.06 2.23 11.42
CA ALA A 335 12.91 1.08 10.54
C ALA A 335 11.60 0.30 10.80
N GLY A 336 11.18 -0.47 9.80
CA GLY A 336 10.01 -1.33 9.79
C GLY A 336 9.08 -1.02 8.61
N LEU A 337 7.93 -1.69 8.55
CA LEU A 337 6.97 -1.62 7.44
C LEU A 337 6.58 -0.21 6.96
N LYS A 338 6.68 0.80 7.82
CA LYS A 338 6.31 2.20 7.53
C LYS A 338 7.51 3.13 7.63
N GLY A 339 8.72 2.57 7.61
CA GLY A 339 9.95 3.23 7.98
C GLY A 339 10.58 4.06 6.86
N ILE A 340 11.62 4.79 7.23
CA ILE A 340 12.34 5.73 6.37
C ILE A 340 12.98 5.06 5.17
N GLU A 341 13.28 3.77 5.27
CA GLU A 341 13.82 2.94 4.20
C GLU A 341 12.89 2.79 2.99
N HIS A 342 11.61 3.05 3.16
CA HIS A 342 10.63 2.96 2.09
C HIS A 342 10.46 4.28 1.32
N TYR A 343 11.20 5.34 1.67
CA TYR A 343 11.15 6.60 0.94
C TYR A 343 11.68 6.46 -0.49
N GLN A 344 10.89 6.86 -1.48
CA GLN A 344 11.19 6.62 -2.91
C GLN A 344 11.58 7.88 -3.71
N PHE A 345 11.57 9.06 -3.08
CA PHE A 345 11.65 10.34 -3.80
C PHE A 345 12.93 11.14 -3.53
N SER A 346 13.99 10.49 -3.05
CA SER A 346 15.30 11.12 -2.83
C SER A 346 15.98 11.66 -4.10
N HIS A 347 15.51 11.25 -5.27
CA HIS A 347 15.96 11.74 -6.57
C HIS A 347 15.42 13.13 -6.93
N ILE A 348 14.52 13.70 -6.12
CA ILE A 348 13.95 15.05 -6.27
C ILE A 348 14.52 15.93 -5.14
N PRO A 349 15.61 16.67 -5.37
CA PRO A 349 16.30 17.41 -4.30
C PRO A 349 15.43 18.46 -3.60
N GLU A 350 14.47 19.05 -4.33
CA GLU A 350 13.59 20.10 -3.82
C GLU A 350 12.43 19.56 -2.97
N LEU A 351 12.14 18.25 -3.04
CA LEU A 351 11.10 17.62 -2.24
C LEU A 351 11.64 17.28 -0.85
N PRO A 352 11.17 17.94 0.23
CA PRO A 352 11.69 17.66 1.55
C PRO A 352 11.26 16.27 2.04
N LEU A 353 12.21 15.53 2.61
CA LEU A 353 11.89 14.32 3.36
C LEU A 353 11.31 14.71 4.73
N ILE A 354 10.01 14.48 4.89
CA ILE A 354 9.30 14.70 6.14
C ILE A 354 9.03 13.34 6.80
N VAL A 355 9.65 13.12 7.95
CA VAL A 355 9.45 11.89 8.72
C VAL A 355 8.42 12.09 9.82
N SER A 356 7.95 11.01 10.45
CA SER A 356 7.16 11.15 11.68
C SER A 356 7.59 10.23 12.80
N SER A 357 7.41 10.72 14.03
CA SER A 357 7.89 10.07 15.23
C SER A 357 6.86 10.14 16.36
N HIS A 358 6.83 9.08 17.17
CA HIS A 358 6.19 9.07 18.48
C HIS A 358 7.17 9.40 19.62
N GLY A 359 8.46 9.46 19.31
CA GLY A 359 9.51 9.78 20.27
C GLY A 359 9.57 11.27 20.59
N THR A 360 10.43 11.59 21.55
CA THR A 360 10.70 12.95 22.03
C THR A 360 12.11 13.43 21.69
N ASP A 361 12.81 12.69 20.81
CA ASP A 361 14.04 13.16 20.17
C ASP A 361 13.72 14.29 19.19
N ARG A 362 14.23 15.47 19.53
CA ARG A 362 13.95 16.76 18.90
C ARG A 362 15.11 17.23 18.01
N SER A 363 15.96 16.29 17.61
CA SER A 363 17.10 16.54 16.71
C SER A 363 16.69 17.12 15.35
N ILE A 364 15.45 16.86 14.90
CA ILE A 364 14.90 17.35 13.64
C ILE A 364 13.86 18.45 13.93
N PRO A 365 13.99 19.65 13.34
CA PRO A 365 12.96 20.68 13.48
C PRO A 365 11.65 20.22 12.84
N GLY A 366 10.51 20.72 13.32
CA GLY A 366 9.25 20.23 12.75
C GLY A 366 7.98 20.69 13.44
N ILE A 367 6.96 19.84 13.33
CA ILE A 367 5.59 20.07 13.78
C ILE A 367 5.35 19.21 15.01
N LEU A 368 4.86 19.81 16.10
CA LEU A 368 4.34 19.08 17.25
C LEU A 368 2.82 19.07 17.15
N LEU A 369 2.25 17.91 16.77
CA LEU A 369 0.82 17.71 16.67
C LEU A 369 0.25 17.22 18.00
N LEU A 370 -0.63 18.03 18.57
CA LEU A 370 -1.35 17.79 19.81
C LEU A 370 -2.84 17.55 19.54
N ARG A 371 -3.53 17.00 20.53
CA ARG A 371 -4.98 16.78 20.52
C ARG A 371 -5.51 16.75 21.95
N ALA A 372 -6.77 17.12 22.14
CA ALA A 372 -7.46 17.03 23.42
C ALA A 372 -7.31 15.63 24.05
N ILE A 373 -7.01 15.61 25.35
CA ILE A 373 -6.72 14.39 26.11
C ILE A 373 -7.88 13.38 26.04
N PRO A 374 -9.16 13.76 26.27
CA PRO A 374 -10.25 12.80 26.22
C PRO A 374 -10.39 12.12 24.85
N ASP A 375 -10.26 12.88 23.76
CA ASP A 375 -10.31 12.34 22.40
C ASP A 375 -9.17 11.36 22.11
N VAL A 376 -7.96 11.64 22.58
CA VAL A 376 -6.82 10.72 22.43
C VAL A 376 -7.08 9.40 23.17
N VAL A 377 -7.56 9.47 24.41
CA VAL A 377 -7.85 8.28 25.23
C VAL A 377 -8.93 7.42 24.61
N VAL A 378 -10.06 8.01 24.21
CA VAL A 378 -11.16 7.28 23.56
C VAL A 378 -10.71 6.70 22.21
N SER A 379 -9.93 7.45 21.43
CA SER A 379 -9.40 6.95 20.16
C SER A 379 -8.41 5.79 20.33
N ASP A 380 -7.58 5.81 21.39
CA ASP A 380 -6.67 4.71 21.71
C ASP A 380 -7.42 3.49 22.23
N TYR A 381 -8.46 3.65 23.05
CA TYR A 381 -9.32 2.53 23.50
C TYR A 381 -9.81 1.68 22.33
N PHE A 382 -10.44 2.31 21.33
CA PHE A 382 -10.90 1.60 20.13
C PHE A 382 -9.75 1.03 19.30
N GLN A 383 -8.55 1.64 19.33
CA GLN A 383 -7.38 1.07 18.67
C GLN A 383 -6.89 -0.20 19.37
N GLN A 384 -6.86 -0.20 20.70
CA GLN A 384 -6.41 -1.34 21.49
C GLN A 384 -7.42 -2.48 21.43
N GLN A 385 -8.73 -2.19 21.40
CA GLN A 385 -9.74 -3.22 21.15
C GLN A 385 -9.50 -3.96 19.83
N LYS A 386 -9.14 -3.24 18.76
CA LYS A 386 -8.82 -3.85 17.46
C LYS A 386 -7.58 -4.73 17.49
N LEU A 387 -6.56 -4.32 18.23
CA LEU A 387 -5.24 -4.99 18.22
C LEU A 387 -5.16 -6.14 19.23
N ALA A 388 -5.80 -6.00 20.39
CA ALA A 388 -5.67 -6.92 21.52
C ALA A 388 -6.98 -7.61 21.93
N GLY A 389 -8.14 -7.20 21.39
CA GLY A 389 -9.44 -7.84 21.58
C GLY A 389 -10.10 -7.67 22.95
N ASN A 390 -9.33 -7.47 24.04
CA ASN A 390 -9.88 -7.37 25.39
C ASN A 390 -9.22 -6.25 26.20
N THR A 391 -9.81 -5.06 26.15
CA THR A 391 -9.32 -3.87 26.88
C THR A 391 -10.13 -3.57 28.14
N GLY A 392 -11.12 -4.41 28.48
CA GLY A 392 -12.17 -4.05 29.44
C GLY A 392 -13.07 -2.92 28.92
N THR A 393 -13.84 -2.35 29.82
CA THR A 393 -14.69 -1.17 29.61
C THR A 393 -13.86 0.11 29.45
N LEU A 394 -14.46 1.17 28.92
CA LEU A 394 -13.80 2.46 28.76
C LEU A 394 -13.42 3.10 30.12
N SER A 395 -14.27 2.92 31.13
CA SER A 395 -13.98 3.28 32.53
C SER A 395 -12.73 2.57 33.07
N GLU A 396 -12.61 1.25 32.89
CA GLU A 396 -11.41 0.50 33.30
C GLU A 396 -10.16 0.94 32.52
N PHE A 397 -10.32 1.27 31.24
CA PHE A 397 -9.23 1.77 30.40
C PHE A 397 -8.72 3.15 30.86
N ILE A 398 -9.62 4.05 31.25
CA ILE A 398 -9.28 5.34 31.88
C ILE A 398 -8.62 5.11 33.24
N ALA A 399 -9.10 4.11 34.00
CA ALA A 399 -8.64 3.84 35.34
C ALA A 399 -7.23 3.24 35.42
N ASN A 400 -6.71 2.73 34.32
CA ASN A 400 -5.41 2.08 34.24
C ASN A 400 -4.26 3.10 34.36
N ASP A 401 -3.50 3.03 35.46
CA ASP A 401 -2.36 3.92 35.73
C ASP A 401 -1.21 3.79 34.73
N ARG A 402 -1.13 2.67 34.00
CA ARG A 402 -0.15 2.45 32.91
C ARG A 402 -0.79 2.61 31.53
N GLY A 403 -2.04 3.07 31.48
CA GLY A 403 -2.87 3.20 30.29
C GLY A 403 -2.56 4.41 29.43
N SER A 404 -3.40 4.64 28.42
CA SER A 404 -3.21 5.72 27.44
C SER A 404 -3.16 7.10 28.08
N LEU A 405 -4.00 7.36 29.09
CA LEU A 405 -4.09 8.65 29.77
C LEU A 405 -2.73 9.05 30.38
N THR A 406 -2.18 8.20 31.25
CA THR A 406 -0.90 8.47 31.93
C THR A 406 0.25 8.64 30.94
N ARG A 407 0.34 7.75 29.94
CA ARG A 407 1.41 7.83 28.91
C ARG A 407 1.33 9.13 28.12
N TYR A 408 0.12 9.57 27.74
CA TYR A 408 -0.04 10.80 27.00
C TYR A 408 0.28 12.04 27.86
N CYS A 409 -0.16 12.08 29.11
CA CYS A 409 0.20 13.16 30.04
C CYS A 409 1.73 13.26 30.23
N HIS A 410 2.44 12.14 30.38
CA HIS A 410 3.92 12.14 30.46
C HIS A 410 4.60 12.58 29.16
N TYR A 411 4.06 12.18 28.01
CA TYR A 411 4.52 12.69 26.71
C TYR A 411 4.38 14.22 26.64
N LEU A 412 3.22 14.76 27.01
CA LEU A 412 2.97 16.20 27.06
C LEU A 412 3.91 16.92 28.06
N ASN A 413 4.12 16.36 29.25
CA ASN A 413 5.09 16.88 30.23
C ASN A 413 6.50 16.97 29.65
N THR A 414 6.93 15.98 28.87
CA THR A 414 8.26 15.99 28.23
C THR A 414 8.41 17.13 27.21
N TRP A 415 7.34 17.41 26.45
CA TRP A 415 7.30 18.52 25.48
C TRP A 415 7.12 19.90 26.11
N ALA A 416 6.44 19.99 27.24
CA ALA A 416 6.30 21.25 27.97
C ALA A 416 7.57 21.64 28.74
N LYS A 417 8.30 20.65 29.27
CA LYS A 417 9.51 20.84 30.08
C LYS A 417 10.45 21.86 29.43
N ASN A 418 10.81 22.91 30.16
CA ASN A 418 11.72 23.96 29.69
C ASN A 418 11.30 24.64 28.37
N GLY A 419 10.02 24.62 28.02
CA GLY A 419 9.52 25.19 26.77
C GLY A 419 9.99 24.44 25.51
N ASN A 420 10.28 23.13 25.62
CA ASN A 420 10.80 22.32 24.51
C ASN A 420 9.94 22.41 23.23
N HIS A 421 8.62 22.50 23.37
CA HIS A 421 7.67 22.68 22.26
C HIS A 421 7.89 23.98 21.47
N LYS A 422 8.39 25.06 22.08
CA LYS A 422 8.48 26.40 21.45
C LYS A 422 9.44 26.48 20.26
N ARG A 423 10.32 25.49 20.10
CA ARG A 423 11.22 25.37 18.93
C ARG A 423 10.53 24.78 17.70
N HIS A 424 9.35 24.20 17.89
CA HIS A 424 8.57 23.52 16.88
C HIS A 424 7.31 24.32 16.56
N HIS A 425 6.73 24.09 15.39
CA HIS A 425 5.40 24.60 15.11
C HIS A 425 4.39 23.72 15.84
N VAL A 426 3.74 24.28 16.86
CA VAL A 426 2.71 23.57 17.61
C VAL A 426 1.42 23.66 16.82
N LEU A 427 0.83 22.50 16.53
CA LEU A 427 -0.43 22.35 15.83
C LEU A 427 -1.36 21.51 16.70
N THR A 428 -2.62 21.91 16.83
CA THR A 428 -3.63 21.06 17.46
C THR A 428 -4.55 20.47 16.40
N TYR A 429 -5.06 19.26 16.65
CA TYR A 429 -6.06 18.63 15.78
C TYR A 429 -7.30 19.52 15.65
N GLU A 430 -7.64 20.22 16.72
CA GLU A 430 -8.76 21.14 16.84
C GLU A 430 -8.57 22.37 15.94
N MET A 431 -7.40 23.01 15.97
CA MET A 431 -7.08 24.12 15.06
C MET A 431 -7.04 23.67 13.59
N LEU A 432 -6.47 22.48 13.33
CA LEU A 432 -6.47 21.91 11.99
C LEU A 432 -7.90 21.65 11.46
N HIS A 433 -8.84 21.33 12.34
CA HIS A 433 -10.25 21.14 12.00
C HIS A 433 -11.01 22.46 11.88
N LEU A 434 -10.63 23.49 12.64
CA LEU A 434 -11.25 24.81 12.60
C LEU A 434 -10.90 25.57 11.31
N ASP A 435 -9.62 25.58 10.92
CA ASP A 435 -9.16 26.23 9.69
C ASP A 435 -8.03 25.42 9.02
N THR A 436 -8.43 24.34 8.34
CA THR A 436 -7.49 23.42 7.69
C THR A 436 -6.61 24.11 6.64
N LYS A 437 -7.15 25.08 5.90
CA LYS A 437 -6.42 25.76 4.81
C LYS A 437 -5.30 26.64 5.36
N SER A 438 -5.61 27.44 6.37
CA SER A 438 -4.62 28.32 7.00
C SER A 438 -3.55 27.51 7.72
N GLU A 439 -3.93 26.47 8.47
CA GLU A 439 -2.96 25.63 9.18
C GLU A 439 -2.05 24.86 8.20
N LEU A 440 -2.61 24.28 7.12
CA LEU A 440 -1.77 23.64 6.11
C LEU A 440 -0.78 24.63 5.47
N SER A 441 -1.22 25.85 5.17
CA SER A 441 -0.35 26.90 4.63
C SER A 441 0.77 27.29 5.60
N ASN A 442 0.46 27.42 6.89
CA ASN A 442 1.45 27.72 7.93
C ASN A 442 2.48 26.61 8.08
N ILE A 443 2.03 25.35 8.05
CA ILE A 443 2.90 24.17 8.09
C ILE A 443 3.86 24.18 6.90
N LEU A 444 3.35 24.36 5.68
CA LEU A 444 4.15 24.39 4.44
C LEU A 444 5.25 25.46 4.51
N ARG A 445 4.93 26.69 4.92
CA ARG A 445 5.92 27.76 5.15
C ARG A 445 6.98 27.33 6.15
N ARG A 446 6.57 26.69 7.25
CA ARG A 446 7.50 26.25 8.30
C ARG A 446 8.48 25.18 7.83
N ILE A 447 8.03 24.25 6.99
CA ILE A 447 8.87 23.16 6.46
C ILE A 447 9.62 23.55 5.18
N GLY A 448 9.49 24.80 4.73
CA GLY A 448 10.21 25.32 3.55
C GLY A 448 9.60 24.92 2.21
N VAL A 449 8.32 24.52 2.18
CA VAL A 449 7.61 24.21 0.93
C VAL A 449 6.83 25.46 0.49
N PRO A 450 6.96 25.92 -0.77
CA PRO A 450 6.19 27.06 -1.25
C PRO A 450 4.69 26.80 -1.18
N VAL A 451 3.93 27.83 -0.82
CA VAL A 451 2.46 27.78 -0.69
C VAL A 451 1.79 28.23 -1.98
N ALA A 452 0.89 27.40 -2.50
CA ALA A 452 0.01 27.70 -3.62
C ALA A 452 -1.44 27.45 -3.19
N ASP A 453 -2.22 28.51 -3.03
CA ASP A 453 -3.55 28.47 -2.39
C ASP A 453 -4.52 27.51 -3.11
N GLU A 454 -4.48 27.46 -4.43
CA GLU A 454 -5.30 26.53 -5.22
C GLU A 454 -4.96 25.07 -4.91
N LEU A 455 -3.66 24.75 -4.75
CA LEU A 455 -3.20 23.40 -4.42
C LEU A 455 -3.49 23.06 -2.96
N VAL A 456 -3.43 24.04 -2.05
CA VAL A 456 -3.88 23.88 -0.65
C VAL A 456 -5.36 23.49 -0.64
N GLN A 457 -6.20 24.22 -1.37
CA GLN A 457 -7.63 23.92 -1.46
C GLN A 457 -7.90 22.52 -2.03
N GLN A 458 -7.18 22.13 -3.08
CA GLN A 458 -7.29 20.78 -3.64
C GLN A 458 -6.84 19.70 -2.66
N ALA A 459 -5.71 19.88 -1.98
CA ALA A 459 -5.20 18.93 -1.00
C ALA A 459 -6.17 18.74 0.19
N VAL A 460 -6.78 19.84 0.66
CA VAL A 460 -7.83 19.79 1.70
C VAL A 460 -9.04 19.01 1.19
N HIS A 461 -9.52 19.28 -0.02
CA HIS A 461 -10.66 18.55 -0.60
C HIS A 461 -10.37 17.06 -0.81
N LEU A 462 -9.15 16.69 -1.20
CA LEU A 462 -8.73 15.29 -1.36
C LEU A 462 -8.55 14.57 -0.02
N SER A 463 -8.29 15.31 1.05
CA SER A 463 -8.09 14.79 2.41
C SER A 463 -9.34 14.93 3.30
N SER A 464 -10.53 15.06 2.71
CA SER A 464 -11.78 15.05 3.48
C SER A 464 -11.98 13.68 4.15
N PHE A 465 -12.74 13.68 5.24
CA PHE A 465 -13.00 12.46 6.01
C PHE A 465 -13.64 11.37 5.13
N GLU A 466 -14.62 11.74 4.31
CA GLU A 466 -15.37 10.85 3.41
C GLU A 466 -14.42 10.20 2.41
N LYS A 467 -13.59 10.99 1.74
CA LYS A 467 -12.61 10.48 0.76
C LYS A 467 -11.58 9.58 1.38
N MET A 468 -11.05 9.96 2.55
CA MET A 468 -10.09 9.11 3.25
C MET A 468 -10.71 7.78 3.67
N GLN A 469 -11.98 7.78 4.10
CA GLN A 469 -12.71 6.56 4.43
C GLN A 469 -12.95 5.68 3.19
N GLU A 470 -13.34 6.27 2.05
CA GLU A 470 -13.48 5.58 0.77
C GLU A 470 -12.15 4.95 0.31
N ILE A 471 -11.05 5.69 0.45
CA ILE A 471 -9.69 5.22 0.15
C ILE A 471 -9.31 4.06 1.08
N GLU A 472 -9.61 4.14 2.37
CA GLU A 472 -9.33 3.06 3.32
C GLU A 472 -10.10 1.78 2.97
N ILE A 473 -11.38 1.90 2.63
CA ILE A 473 -12.19 0.76 2.19
C ILE A 473 -11.64 0.19 0.87
N ALA A 474 -11.15 1.05 -0.02
CA ALA A 474 -10.66 0.67 -1.34
C ALA A 474 -9.28 -0.01 -1.34
N PHE A 475 -8.37 0.43 -0.48
CA PHE A 475 -6.94 0.04 -0.51
C PHE A 475 -6.44 -0.54 0.82
N GLY A 476 -7.25 -0.52 1.87
CA GLY A 476 -6.83 -0.83 3.22
C GLY A 476 -5.87 0.22 3.77
N HIS A 477 -5.20 -0.13 4.86
CA HIS A 477 -4.16 0.67 5.49
C HIS A 477 -2.96 -0.22 5.78
N ALA A 478 -1.74 0.24 5.48
CA ALA A 478 -0.54 -0.54 5.71
C ALA A 478 -0.46 -1.05 7.16
N GLY A 479 -0.17 -2.34 7.36
CA GLY A 479 -0.03 -2.98 8.68
C GLY A 479 -1.30 -2.97 9.54
N LEU A 480 -2.49 -2.89 8.93
CA LEU A 480 -3.77 -3.13 9.59
C LEU A 480 -4.55 -4.18 8.80
N MET A 481 -5.29 -5.03 9.51
CA MET A 481 -6.22 -5.95 8.87
C MET A 481 -7.39 -5.16 8.25
N PRO A 482 -7.97 -5.65 7.13
CA PRO A 482 -9.20 -5.08 6.60
C PRO A 482 -10.29 -5.02 7.66
N ALA A 483 -11.11 -3.99 7.64
CA ALA A 483 -12.29 -3.94 8.48
C ALA A 483 -13.32 -4.95 7.97
N ASP A 484 -13.88 -5.78 8.85
CA ASP A 484 -14.94 -6.77 8.55
C ASP A 484 -16.31 -6.08 8.36
N GLY A 485 -16.36 -5.03 7.53
CA GLY A 485 -17.57 -4.25 7.25
C GLY A 485 -17.98 -3.26 8.35
N ASP A 486 -17.48 -3.39 9.57
CA ASP A 486 -17.71 -2.43 10.66
C ASP A 486 -16.87 -1.15 10.45
N LYS A 487 -17.54 -0.01 10.26
CA LYS A 487 -16.89 1.30 10.10
C LYS A 487 -16.13 1.72 11.36
N GLU A 488 -16.54 1.26 12.54
CA GLU A 488 -15.82 1.52 13.79
C GLU A 488 -14.43 0.84 13.80
N MET A 489 -14.23 -0.18 12.96
CA MET A 489 -12.96 -0.89 12.77
C MET A 489 -11.96 -0.15 11.86
N LEU A 490 -12.40 0.85 11.10
CA LEU A 490 -11.52 1.67 10.26
C LEU A 490 -10.56 2.56 11.07
N LYS A 491 -9.39 2.88 10.50
CA LYS A 491 -8.46 3.89 11.02
C LYS A 491 -9.09 5.28 10.96
N VAL A 492 -9.77 5.59 9.86
CA VAL A 492 -10.51 6.82 9.59
C VAL A 492 -11.97 6.61 10.04
N ARG A 493 -12.17 6.68 11.36
CA ARG A 493 -13.41 6.26 12.02
C ARG A 493 -14.52 7.32 12.05
N LYS A 494 -14.25 8.49 12.65
CA LYS A 494 -15.22 9.60 12.81
C LYS A 494 -14.68 10.98 12.44
N GLY A 495 -13.36 11.20 12.44
CA GLY A 495 -12.75 12.49 12.06
C GLY A 495 -13.09 13.70 12.95
N LYS A 496 -13.91 13.54 13.99
CA LYS A 496 -14.52 14.65 14.75
C LYS A 496 -13.69 15.13 15.96
N VAL A 497 -13.82 16.41 16.28
CA VAL A 497 -13.39 17.06 17.53
C VAL A 497 -14.46 16.89 18.61
N GLY A 498 -14.07 16.51 19.83
CA GLY A 498 -15.01 16.30 20.93
C GLY A 498 -15.83 15.02 20.80
N GLY A 499 -15.35 14.05 20.01
CA GLY A 499 -16.04 12.78 19.78
C GLY A 499 -16.09 11.88 21.02
N TYR A 500 -15.27 12.16 22.05
CA TYR A 500 -15.30 11.46 23.33
C TYR A 500 -16.66 11.58 24.05
N ALA A 501 -17.41 12.67 23.85
CA ALA A 501 -18.70 12.90 24.51
C ALA A 501 -19.79 11.91 24.06
N ASP A 502 -19.62 11.27 22.90
CA ASP A 502 -20.51 10.22 22.43
C ASP A 502 -20.35 8.90 23.25
N TYR A 503 -19.27 8.77 24.04
CA TYR A 503 -18.87 7.51 24.69
C TYR A 503 -18.73 7.60 26.21
N LEU A 504 -18.52 8.80 26.73
CA LEU A 504 -18.26 9.02 28.14
C LEU A 504 -19.44 9.74 28.79
N SER A 505 -19.88 9.22 29.94
CA SER A 505 -20.74 9.96 30.85
C SER A 505 -20.02 11.19 31.40
N GLN A 506 -20.79 12.13 31.97
CA GLN A 506 -20.19 13.32 32.56
C GLN A 506 -19.25 12.99 33.72
N ASP A 507 -19.59 12.00 34.53
CA ASP A 507 -18.75 11.55 35.66
C ASP A 507 -17.43 10.94 35.18
N GLU A 508 -17.44 10.18 34.08
CA GLU A 508 -16.22 9.63 33.48
C GLU A 508 -15.32 10.72 32.89
N ILE A 509 -15.90 11.74 32.24
CA ILE A 509 -15.18 12.91 31.74
C ILE A 509 -14.49 13.63 32.90
N ASP A 510 -15.20 13.82 34.01
CA ASP A 510 -14.73 14.56 35.18
C ASP A 510 -13.61 13.81 35.89
N ASN A 511 -13.78 12.50 36.06
CA ASN A 511 -12.73 11.61 36.56
C ASN A 511 -11.48 11.63 35.67
N LEU A 512 -11.64 11.55 34.35
CA LEU A 512 -10.53 11.62 33.38
C LEU A 512 -9.75 12.93 33.54
N PHE A 513 -10.44 14.08 33.63
CA PHE A 513 -9.79 15.37 33.83
C PHE A 513 -9.11 15.49 35.19
N SER A 514 -9.73 14.98 36.26
CA SER A 514 -9.12 14.96 37.60
C SER A 514 -7.77 14.25 37.57
N ARG A 515 -7.77 13.01 37.04
CA ARG A 515 -6.55 12.21 36.91
C ARG A 515 -5.51 12.84 35.99
N ALA A 516 -5.94 13.44 34.87
CA ALA A 516 -5.03 14.18 34.01
C ALA A 516 -4.35 15.32 34.76
N ASN A 517 -5.11 16.09 35.54
CA ASN A 517 -4.61 17.23 36.31
C ASN A 517 -3.60 16.87 37.40
N GLU A 518 -3.71 15.69 37.98
CA GLU A 518 -2.73 15.15 38.95
C GLU A 518 -1.39 14.82 38.29
N ILE A 519 -1.40 14.41 37.02
CA ILE A 519 -0.19 13.98 36.29
C ILE A 519 0.46 15.15 35.53
N LEU A 520 -0.34 16.08 35.01
CA LEU A 520 0.14 17.18 34.18
C LEU A 520 0.89 18.23 35.01
N SER A 521 2.06 18.63 34.51
CA SER A 521 2.81 19.75 35.10
C SER A 521 2.14 21.09 34.82
N GLU A 522 2.40 22.10 35.64
CA GLU A 522 1.91 23.47 35.40
C GLU A 522 2.39 24.06 34.07
N GLN A 523 3.62 23.72 33.64
CA GLN A 523 4.13 24.11 32.33
C GLN A 523 3.29 23.50 31.20
N THR A 524 2.82 22.27 31.39
CA THR A 524 1.98 21.57 30.42
C THR A 524 0.58 22.13 30.36
N LYS A 525 -0.04 22.43 31.52
CA LYS A 525 -1.36 23.07 31.57
C LYS A 525 -1.33 24.39 30.79
N ARG A 526 -0.33 25.25 31.04
CA ARG A 526 -0.10 26.48 30.27
C ARG A 526 0.08 26.23 28.78
N MET A 527 0.90 25.25 28.38
CA MET A 527 1.07 24.90 26.97
C MET A 527 -0.26 24.49 26.31
N LEU A 528 -1.10 23.73 27.00
CA LEU A 528 -2.41 23.31 26.47
C LEU A 528 -3.38 24.49 26.38
N ASP A 529 -3.41 25.36 27.39
CA ASP A 529 -4.24 26.58 27.41
C ASP A 529 -3.83 27.56 26.29
N GLU A 530 -2.53 27.82 26.12
CA GLU A 530 -1.96 28.67 25.07
C GLU A 530 -2.33 28.18 23.66
N ASN A 531 -2.64 26.88 23.50
CA ASN A 531 -2.99 26.25 22.23
C ASN A 531 -4.47 25.83 22.16
N GLY A 532 -5.33 26.34 23.05
CA GLY A 532 -6.78 26.16 22.99
C GLY A 532 -7.29 24.74 23.27
N ILE A 533 -6.50 23.87 23.90
CA ILE A 533 -6.86 22.47 24.22
C ILE A 533 -6.73 22.16 25.72
N GLY A 534 -6.73 23.20 26.54
CA GLY A 534 -6.65 23.17 28.00
C GLY A 534 -7.82 22.49 28.71
N THR A 535 -7.77 22.46 30.04
CA THR A 535 -8.81 21.83 30.87
C THR A 535 -10.16 22.54 30.73
N ARG A 536 -11.24 21.77 30.96
CA ARG A 536 -12.70 22.03 30.82
C ARG A 536 -13.19 23.48 30.60
N ALA A 537 -12.63 24.49 31.26
CA ALA A 537 -12.94 25.91 31.05
C ALA A 537 -12.54 26.44 29.66
N ALA A 538 -11.44 25.96 29.07
CA ALA A 538 -11.00 26.35 27.72
C ALA A 538 -11.75 25.60 26.60
N GLN A 539 -12.36 24.45 26.91
CA GLN A 539 -13.12 23.67 25.93
C GLN A 539 -14.56 24.15 25.77
N GLN A 540 -15.15 24.77 26.80
CA GLN A 540 -16.49 25.38 26.70
C GLN A 540 -16.51 26.62 25.80
N THR A 541 -15.40 27.36 25.66
CA THR A 541 -15.31 28.54 24.79
C THR A 541 -15.17 28.19 23.29
N LEU A 542 -14.77 26.97 22.95
CA LEU A 542 -14.78 26.46 21.56
C LEU A 542 -16.15 25.89 21.13
N ASN A 543 -17.06 25.68 22.08
CA ASN A 543 -18.31 24.96 21.85
C ASN A 543 -19.43 25.72 21.09
N PRO A 544 -19.43 27.06 20.88
CA PRO A 544 -20.45 27.66 20.01
C PRO A 544 -20.14 27.58 18.51
N TYR A 545 -18.90 27.26 18.10
CA TYR A 545 -18.47 27.34 16.69
C TYR A 545 -18.24 25.98 16.00
N ILE A 546 -18.44 24.87 16.72
CA ILE A 546 -18.25 23.50 16.19
C ILE A 546 -19.60 22.80 15.89
N ALA A 547 -20.72 23.45 16.21
CA ALA A 547 -22.06 22.99 15.83
C ALA A 547 -22.51 23.62 14.49
N SER A 548 -21.84 23.25 13.39
CA SER A 548 -22.37 23.37 12.03
C SER A 548 -21.73 22.36 11.11
#